data_AF-A0A5N5W0H1-F1
#
_entry.id   AF-A0A5N5W0H1-F1
#
_cell.length_a   1.000
_cell.length_b   1.000
_cell.length_c   1.000
_cell.angle_alpha   90.00
_cell.angle_beta   90.00
_cell.angle_gamma   90.00
#
_symmetry.space_group_name_H-M   'P 1'
#
loop_
_entity.id
_entity.type
_entity.pdbx_description
1 polymer ?
#
loop_
_entity_poly.entity_id
_entity_poly.type
_entity_poly.pdbx_seq_one_letter_code
_entity_poly.pdbx_strand_id
1 'polypeptide(L)'
;MTTGIAPAATDTATEVLRLLLPYHRTTGPVSRDPADHPGTLRQIRDFTDAGDPVVLTLPGFPCKSPNPAKVLGHLPDEGERLSLAFLDRLCARIGEVYEPGARIVICSDGHIFGDVIHVPDAHIDAYGDALRAMIDAEGLRHLDTFDLRAVHGDADHDTKRRLVTEAYAPSVDDLRALVRTDEETARLYRGITRFLFEDTADFPGSRSALQRDCRSRAYEVIARSRAWGELIAEHFPRQVRLSIHPQPAGAEKFGIRLLETGDAWATPWHTVLLLQGSVARLVRREEAERVGRLVMRDGRPSHFVG
;
A
#
# COMPACT_ATOMS: atom_id res chain seq x y z
N MET A 1 -37.99 -39.20 1.07
CA MET A 1 -36.64 -39.10 0.49
C MET A 1 -36.35 -37.62 0.30
N THR A 2 -35.68 -37.00 1.26
CA THR A 2 -35.20 -35.63 1.20
C THR A 2 -33.92 -35.61 0.37
N THR A 3 -34.02 -35.11 -0.87
CA THR A 3 -32.88 -34.82 -1.72
C THR A 3 -32.08 -33.69 -1.08
N GLY A 4 -31.04 -34.06 -0.33
CA GLY A 4 -30.03 -33.11 0.11
C GLY A 4 -29.35 -32.53 -1.13
N ILE A 5 -29.62 -31.26 -1.41
CA ILE A 5 -28.83 -30.48 -2.36
C ILE A 5 -27.43 -30.41 -1.75
N ALA A 6 -26.48 -31.14 -2.35
CA ALA A 6 -25.08 -30.96 -2.01
C ALA A 6 -24.75 -29.46 -2.18
N PRO A 7 -24.08 -28.80 -1.22
CA PRO A 7 -23.65 -27.43 -1.41
C PRO A 7 -22.86 -27.36 -2.72
N ALA A 8 -23.23 -26.43 -3.60
CA ALA A 8 -22.50 -26.23 -4.84
C ALA A 8 -21.02 -26.09 -4.50
N ALA A 9 -20.16 -26.88 -5.16
CA ALA A 9 -18.72 -26.76 -5.00
C ALA A 9 -18.37 -25.29 -5.19
N THR A 10 -17.76 -24.67 -4.17
CA THR A 10 -17.37 -23.27 -4.30
C THR A 10 -16.27 -23.17 -5.35
N ASP A 11 -16.46 -22.28 -6.33
CA ASP A 11 -15.46 -21.97 -7.34
C ASP A 11 -14.14 -21.50 -6.68
N THR A 12 -13.01 -21.99 -7.19
CA THR A 12 -11.65 -21.70 -6.71
C THR A 12 -11.38 -20.20 -6.52
N ALA A 13 -11.84 -19.33 -7.42
CA ALA A 13 -11.68 -17.88 -7.30
C ALA A 13 -12.33 -17.33 -6.02
N THR A 14 -13.45 -17.92 -5.63
CA THR A 14 -14.16 -17.56 -4.40
C THR A 14 -13.37 -18.00 -3.16
N GLU A 15 -12.72 -19.17 -3.17
CA GLU A 15 -11.85 -19.61 -2.08
C GLU A 15 -10.61 -18.71 -1.94
N VAL A 16 -9.99 -18.33 -3.07
CA VAL A 16 -8.88 -17.36 -3.08
C VAL A 16 -9.31 -16.02 -2.48
N LEU A 17 -10.46 -15.48 -2.90
CA LEU A 17 -10.96 -14.21 -2.37
C LEU A 17 -11.25 -14.30 -0.87
N ARG A 18 -11.79 -15.42 -0.36
CA ARG A 18 -12.03 -15.61 1.08
C ARG A 18 -10.75 -15.51 1.92
N LEU A 19 -9.58 -15.79 1.37
CA LEU A 19 -8.30 -15.61 2.07
C LEU A 19 -7.94 -14.13 2.24
N LEU A 20 -8.39 -13.24 1.32
CA LEU A 20 -8.14 -11.80 1.37
C LEU A 20 -9.10 -11.06 2.32
N LEU A 21 -10.37 -11.49 2.38
CA LEU A 21 -11.46 -10.78 3.09
C LEU A 21 -11.19 -10.48 4.58
N PRO A 22 -10.55 -11.34 5.39
CA PRO A 22 -10.19 -11.02 6.78
C PRO A 22 -9.30 -9.79 6.93
N TYR A 23 -8.56 -9.47 5.86
CA TYR A 23 -7.61 -8.38 5.78
C TYR A 23 -8.15 -7.20 4.97
N HIS A 24 -9.44 -7.20 4.59
CA HIS A 24 -10.04 -6.07 3.90
C HIS A 24 -9.91 -4.79 4.73
N ARG A 25 -9.28 -3.77 4.15
CA ARG A 25 -9.06 -2.45 4.72
C ARG A 25 -10.14 -1.51 4.23
N THR A 26 -11.04 -1.13 5.13
CA THR A 26 -12.16 -0.24 4.81
C THR A 26 -12.49 0.68 5.98
N THR A 27 -13.12 1.82 5.70
CA THR A 27 -13.72 2.71 6.71
C THR A 27 -15.22 2.48 6.86
N GLY A 28 -15.82 1.65 6.00
CA GLY A 28 -17.24 1.30 6.04
C GLY A 28 -17.50 -0.03 6.75
N PRO A 29 -18.71 -0.58 6.64
CA PRO A 29 -19.02 -1.92 7.12
C PRO A 29 -18.09 -2.97 6.48
N VAL A 30 -17.56 -3.88 7.29
CA VAL A 30 -16.75 -4.99 6.79
C VAL A 30 -17.68 -6.08 6.27
N SER A 31 -17.66 -6.31 4.96
CA SER A 31 -18.25 -7.51 4.37
C SER A 31 -17.22 -8.63 4.23
N ARG A 32 -17.65 -9.84 4.59
CA ARG A 32 -16.91 -11.09 4.40
C ARG A 32 -17.55 -11.99 3.35
N ASP A 33 -18.55 -11.49 2.62
CA ASP A 33 -19.15 -12.21 1.52
C ASP A 33 -18.40 -11.89 0.22
N PRO A 34 -17.81 -12.88 -0.47
CA PRO A 34 -17.23 -12.69 -1.80
C PRO A 34 -18.16 -11.99 -2.81
N ALA A 35 -19.48 -12.15 -2.68
CA ALA A 35 -20.46 -11.51 -3.57
C ALA A 35 -20.45 -9.98 -3.48
N ASP A 36 -20.01 -9.41 -2.36
CA ASP A 36 -19.88 -7.96 -2.17
C ASP A 36 -18.58 -7.39 -2.77
N HIS A 37 -17.74 -8.24 -3.39
CA HIS A 37 -16.48 -7.84 -4.03
C HIS A 37 -16.39 -8.33 -5.49
N PRO A 38 -17.39 -8.04 -6.34
CA PRO A 38 -17.49 -8.61 -7.67
C PRO A 38 -16.31 -8.24 -8.58
N GLY A 39 -15.74 -7.03 -8.44
CA GLY A 39 -14.56 -6.61 -9.21
C GLY A 39 -13.32 -7.45 -8.89
N THR A 40 -13.03 -7.64 -7.60
CA THR A 40 -11.90 -8.47 -7.15
C THR A 40 -12.13 -9.93 -7.53
N LEU A 41 -13.35 -10.44 -7.38
CA LEU A 41 -13.68 -11.83 -7.76
C LEU A 41 -13.48 -12.07 -9.26
N ARG A 42 -13.92 -11.14 -10.12
CA ARG A 42 -13.66 -11.23 -11.58
C ARG A 42 -12.16 -11.25 -11.87
N GLN A 43 -11.39 -10.32 -11.30
CA GLN A 43 -9.94 -10.25 -11.52
C GLN A 43 -9.23 -11.55 -11.11
N ILE A 44 -9.62 -12.16 -9.99
CA ILE A 44 -9.09 -13.47 -9.56
C ILE A 44 -9.51 -14.56 -10.54
N ARG A 45 -10.78 -14.57 -10.94
CA ARG A 45 -11.33 -15.59 -11.84
C ARG A 45 -10.64 -15.60 -13.20
N ASP A 46 -10.26 -14.43 -13.72
CA ASP A 46 -9.49 -14.30 -14.95
C ASP A 46 -8.15 -15.07 -14.91
N PHE A 47 -7.58 -15.33 -13.73
CA PHE A 47 -6.41 -16.20 -13.55
C PHE A 47 -6.81 -17.66 -13.35
N THR A 48 -7.77 -17.93 -12.46
CA THR A 48 -8.14 -19.30 -12.11
C THR A 48 -8.72 -20.07 -13.29
N ASP A 49 -9.51 -19.41 -14.14
CA ASP A 49 -10.08 -20.01 -15.35
C ASP A 49 -9.01 -20.34 -16.40
N ALA A 50 -7.91 -19.57 -16.40
CA ALA A 50 -6.77 -19.78 -17.29
C ALA A 50 -5.75 -20.80 -16.73
N GLY A 51 -5.83 -21.15 -15.44
CA GLY A 51 -4.81 -21.98 -14.79
C GLY A 51 -3.49 -21.25 -14.51
N ASP A 52 -3.51 -19.92 -14.51
CA ASP A 52 -2.32 -19.08 -14.31
C ASP A 52 -2.15 -18.66 -12.83
N PRO A 53 -0.92 -18.48 -12.33
CA PRO A 53 -0.70 -17.89 -11.01
C PRO A 53 -1.38 -16.52 -10.85
N VAL A 54 -2.07 -16.29 -9.73
CA VAL A 54 -2.73 -15.01 -9.46
C VAL A 54 -1.68 -13.93 -9.24
N VAL A 55 -1.68 -12.89 -10.07
CA VAL A 55 -0.79 -11.73 -9.92
C VAL A 55 -1.53 -10.62 -9.20
N LEU A 56 -1.05 -10.25 -8.02
CA LEU A 56 -1.58 -9.14 -7.24
C LEU A 56 -0.61 -7.96 -7.29
N THR A 57 -1.08 -6.78 -7.66
CA THR A 57 -0.23 -5.56 -7.64
C THR A 57 -0.59 -4.69 -6.44
N LEU A 58 0.42 -4.25 -5.70
CA LEU A 58 0.26 -3.44 -4.49
C LEU A 58 1.09 -2.17 -4.58
N PRO A 59 0.49 -1.03 -4.97
CA PRO A 59 1.12 0.28 -4.78
C PRO A 59 1.35 0.55 -3.30
N GLY A 60 2.60 0.82 -2.92
CA GLY A 60 2.99 1.11 -1.54
C GLY A 60 4.46 0.81 -1.27
N PHE A 61 4.89 0.97 -0.01
CA PHE A 61 6.30 0.97 0.39
C PHE A 61 7.14 2.02 -0.38
N PRO A 62 6.75 3.31 -0.36
CA PRO A 62 7.48 4.36 -1.08
C PRO A 62 8.83 4.70 -0.44
N CYS A 63 8.77 5.09 0.82
CA CYS A 63 9.85 5.54 1.69
C CYS A 63 9.24 5.82 3.07
N LYS A 64 10.06 5.90 4.12
CA LYS A 64 9.61 6.38 5.44
C LYS A 64 9.19 7.85 5.39
N SER A 65 8.24 8.22 6.24
CA SER A 65 7.82 9.61 6.47
C SER A 65 9.05 10.49 6.74
N PRO A 66 9.12 11.71 6.15
CA PRO A 66 10.18 12.67 6.46
C PRO A 66 10.06 13.25 7.86
N ASN A 67 8.94 13.03 8.58
CA ASN A 67 8.77 13.48 9.95
C ASN A 67 9.42 12.49 10.94
N PRO A 68 10.54 12.85 11.61
CA PRO A 68 11.21 11.97 12.55
C PRO A 68 10.34 11.63 13.78
N ALA A 69 9.31 12.43 14.08
CA ALA A 69 8.36 12.13 15.16
C ALA A 69 7.39 10.98 14.81
N LYS A 70 7.33 10.53 13.54
CA LYS A 70 6.44 9.45 13.11
C LYS A 70 7.14 8.10 12.96
N VAL A 71 8.44 8.10 12.70
CA VAL A 71 9.23 6.92 12.32
C VAL A 71 10.56 6.84 13.07
N LEU A 72 11.23 5.70 13.00
CA LEU A 72 12.51 5.46 13.67
C LEU A 72 13.75 5.84 12.84
N GLY A 73 13.59 6.01 11.53
CA GLY A 73 14.63 6.33 10.58
C GLY A 73 14.09 6.34 9.15
N HIS A 74 14.97 6.56 8.16
CA HIS A 74 14.57 6.59 6.75
C HIS A 74 14.56 5.21 6.07
N LEU A 75 15.10 4.17 6.72
CA LEU A 75 15.14 2.79 6.20
C LEU A 75 13.94 1.97 6.72
N PRO A 76 13.55 0.88 6.03
CA PRO A 76 12.59 -0.10 6.53
C PRO A 76 12.99 -0.64 7.92
N ASP A 77 11.99 -0.86 8.77
CA ASP A 77 12.16 -1.41 10.12
C ASP A 77 11.27 -2.65 10.33
N GLU A 78 11.02 -3.05 11.58
CA GLU A 78 10.24 -4.25 11.88
C GLU A 78 8.81 -4.18 11.32
N GLY A 79 8.24 -2.97 11.17
CA GLY A 79 6.93 -2.77 10.60
C GLY A 79 6.86 -3.24 9.14
N GLU A 80 7.83 -2.85 8.32
CA GLU A 80 7.95 -3.34 6.94
C GLU A 80 8.21 -4.84 6.91
N ARG A 81 9.15 -5.34 7.74
CA ARG A 81 9.51 -6.76 7.77
C ARG A 81 8.31 -7.67 8.02
N LEU A 82 7.51 -7.37 9.05
CA LEU A 82 6.32 -8.14 9.36
C LEU A 82 5.23 -8.00 8.30
N SER A 83 5.14 -6.83 7.65
CA SER A 83 4.20 -6.60 6.55
C SER A 83 4.55 -7.43 5.32
N LEU A 84 5.82 -7.48 4.94
CA LEU A 84 6.31 -8.31 3.83
C LEU A 84 6.07 -9.80 4.13
N ALA A 85 6.44 -10.25 5.33
CA ALA A 85 6.23 -11.64 5.73
C ALA A 85 4.74 -12.01 5.78
N PHE A 86 3.85 -11.07 6.10
CA PHE A 86 2.41 -11.26 6.01
C PHE A 86 1.95 -11.46 4.56
N LEU A 87 2.39 -10.62 3.63
CA LEU A 87 2.02 -10.69 2.22
C LEU A 87 2.52 -12.00 1.58
N ASP A 88 3.76 -12.42 1.88
CA ASP A 88 4.31 -13.69 1.40
C ASP A 88 3.50 -14.90 1.91
N ARG A 89 3.18 -14.93 3.21
CA ARG A 89 2.32 -15.98 3.79
C ARG A 89 0.92 -15.99 3.19
N LEU A 90 0.38 -14.83 2.83
CA LEU A 90 -0.92 -14.75 2.17
C LEU A 90 -0.88 -15.43 0.79
N CYS A 91 0.16 -15.20 0.01
CA CYS A 91 0.39 -15.90 -1.26
C CYS A 91 0.58 -17.41 -1.08
N ALA A 92 1.38 -17.83 -0.09
CA ALA A 92 1.56 -19.25 0.22
C ALA A 92 0.22 -19.95 0.52
N ARG A 93 -0.65 -19.30 1.31
CA ARG A 93 -2.01 -19.81 1.61
C ARG A 93 -2.91 -19.87 0.38
N ILE A 94 -2.74 -18.98 -0.59
CA ILE A 94 -3.45 -19.09 -1.88
C ILE A 94 -2.99 -20.36 -2.61
N GLY A 95 -1.68 -20.66 -2.59
CA GLY A 95 -1.11 -21.90 -3.14
C GLY A 95 -1.69 -23.19 -2.53
N GLU A 96 -2.12 -23.16 -1.27
CA GLU A 96 -2.76 -24.31 -0.60
C GLU A 96 -4.16 -24.63 -1.18
N VAL A 97 -4.87 -23.65 -1.73
CA VAL A 97 -6.22 -23.81 -2.30
C VAL A 97 -6.25 -23.76 -3.83
N TYR A 98 -5.19 -23.25 -4.45
CA TYR A 98 -5.05 -23.09 -5.90
C TYR A 98 -3.60 -23.37 -6.29
N GLU A 99 -3.36 -24.50 -6.96
CA GLU A 99 -2.01 -25.05 -7.19
C GLU A 99 -1.03 -24.09 -7.92
N PRO A 100 -1.45 -23.34 -8.97
CA PRO A 100 -0.58 -22.33 -9.59
C PRO A 100 -0.15 -21.21 -8.63
N GLY A 101 -0.87 -21.04 -7.53
CA GLY A 101 -0.54 -20.12 -6.45
C GLY A 101 -0.76 -18.65 -6.80
N ALA A 102 -0.02 -17.79 -6.10
CA ALA A 102 -0.09 -16.35 -6.25
C ALA A 102 1.25 -15.70 -5.99
N ARG A 103 1.43 -14.49 -6.54
CA ARG A 103 2.54 -13.59 -6.22
C ARG A 103 2.05 -12.16 -6.08
N ILE A 104 2.70 -11.40 -5.21
CA ILE A 104 2.46 -9.96 -5.04
C ILE A 104 3.62 -9.19 -5.65
N VAL A 105 3.31 -8.28 -6.57
CA VAL A 105 4.24 -7.27 -7.07
C VAL A 105 4.06 -6.01 -6.23
N ILE A 106 5.05 -5.66 -5.43
CA ILE A 106 5.11 -4.41 -4.69
C ILE A 106 5.50 -3.30 -5.66
N CYS A 107 4.53 -2.45 -6.00
CA CYS A 107 4.70 -1.36 -6.95
C CYS A 107 5.09 -0.07 -6.20
N SER A 108 6.35 0.05 -5.78
CA SER A 108 6.82 1.19 -5.00
C SER A 108 6.64 2.52 -5.74
N ASP A 109 5.99 3.45 -5.07
CA ASP A 109 5.58 4.75 -5.58
C ASP A 109 6.46 5.90 -5.04
N GLY A 110 7.57 5.59 -4.37
CA GLY A 110 8.45 6.59 -3.75
C GLY A 110 8.98 7.61 -4.76
N HIS A 111 9.60 7.14 -5.84
CA HIS A 111 10.17 8.04 -6.87
C HIS A 111 9.11 8.79 -7.66
N ILE A 112 7.85 8.34 -7.68
CA ILE A 112 6.74 9.09 -8.28
C ILE A 112 6.44 10.35 -7.45
N PHE A 113 6.62 10.28 -6.13
CA PHE A 113 6.20 11.33 -5.20
C PHE A 113 7.33 12.17 -4.60
N GLY A 114 8.59 11.73 -4.66
CA GLY A 114 9.70 12.25 -3.85
C GLY A 114 9.75 13.78 -3.69
N ASP A 115 9.69 14.51 -4.81
CA ASP A 115 9.64 15.98 -4.84
C ASP A 115 8.37 16.58 -4.21
N VAL A 116 7.21 15.94 -4.36
CA VAL A 116 5.94 16.42 -3.80
C VAL A 116 5.80 16.10 -2.30
N ILE A 117 6.43 15.04 -1.83
CA ILE A 117 6.47 14.68 -0.39
C ILE A 117 7.73 15.16 0.32
N HIS A 118 8.63 15.85 -0.39
CA HIS A 118 9.91 16.37 0.10
C HIS A 118 10.83 15.29 0.69
N VAL A 119 10.91 14.14 0.03
CA VAL A 119 11.87 13.07 0.35
C VAL A 119 12.88 12.97 -0.79
N PRO A 120 14.20 13.11 -0.51
CA PRO A 120 15.23 12.99 -1.55
C PRO A 120 15.24 11.62 -2.21
N ASP A 121 15.50 11.56 -3.53
CA ASP A 121 15.58 10.29 -4.27
C ASP A 121 16.59 9.31 -3.66
N ALA A 122 17.71 9.78 -3.15
CA ALA A 122 18.70 8.92 -2.48
C ALA A 122 18.14 8.20 -1.23
N HIS A 123 17.19 8.81 -0.51
CA HIS A 123 16.52 8.15 0.61
C HIS A 123 15.50 7.11 0.11
N ILE A 124 14.85 7.38 -1.02
CA ILE A 124 13.92 6.44 -1.67
C ILE A 124 14.69 5.23 -2.21
N ASP A 125 15.82 5.45 -2.88
CA ASP A 125 16.75 4.41 -3.32
C ASP A 125 17.19 3.53 -2.15
N ALA A 126 17.73 4.15 -1.09
CA ALA A 126 18.19 3.43 0.09
C ALA A 126 17.08 2.63 0.77
N TYR A 127 15.85 3.18 0.83
CA TYR A 127 14.70 2.47 1.38
C TYR A 127 14.32 1.27 0.51
N GLY A 128 14.21 1.45 -0.82
CA GLY A 128 13.86 0.39 -1.75
C GLY A 128 14.90 -0.73 -1.80
N ASP A 129 16.19 -0.38 -1.76
CA ASP A 129 17.28 -1.35 -1.77
C ASP A 129 17.31 -2.15 -0.46
N ALA A 130 17.10 -1.50 0.68
CA ALA A 130 16.96 -2.19 1.97
C ALA A 130 15.70 -3.07 2.02
N LEU A 131 14.60 -2.67 1.37
CA LEU A 131 13.38 -3.48 1.28
C LEU A 131 13.63 -4.76 0.47
N ARG A 132 14.35 -4.68 -0.65
CA ARG A 132 14.74 -5.88 -1.44
C ARG A 132 15.68 -6.79 -0.67
N ALA A 133 16.70 -6.22 -0.03
CA ALA A 133 17.61 -7.00 0.80
C ALA A 133 16.87 -7.74 1.93
N MET A 134 15.81 -7.13 2.49
CA MET A 134 14.96 -7.75 3.50
C MET A 134 14.12 -8.90 2.92
N ILE A 135 13.54 -8.74 1.72
CA ILE A 135 12.82 -9.81 0.99
C ILE A 135 13.74 -11.01 0.77
N ASP A 136 14.97 -10.77 0.30
CA ASP A 136 15.96 -11.81 0.04
C ASP A 136 16.42 -12.51 1.33
N ALA A 137 16.73 -11.75 2.37
CA ALA A 137 17.24 -12.27 3.64
C ALA A 137 16.22 -13.14 4.39
N GLU A 138 14.93 -12.79 4.28
CA GLU A 138 13.82 -13.56 4.88
C GLU A 138 13.36 -14.72 3.97
N GLY A 139 13.88 -14.80 2.74
CA GLY A 139 13.51 -15.84 1.78
C GLY A 139 12.04 -15.76 1.35
N LEU A 140 11.50 -14.55 1.17
CA LEU A 140 10.10 -14.32 0.80
C LEU A 140 9.92 -14.49 -0.71
N ARG A 141 9.53 -15.70 -1.13
CA ARG A 141 9.59 -16.15 -2.53
C ARG A 141 8.39 -15.72 -3.38
N HIS A 142 7.33 -15.22 -2.76
CA HIS A 142 6.10 -14.83 -3.47
C HIS A 142 6.02 -13.32 -3.73
N LEU A 143 7.11 -12.57 -3.46
CA LEU A 143 7.14 -11.12 -3.57
C LEU A 143 8.10 -10.68 -4.67
N ASP A 144 7.58 -9.86 -5.58
CA ASP A 144 8.36 -9.13 -6.57
C ASP A 144 8.32 -7.62 -6.27
N THR A 145 9.23 -6.85 -6.88
CA THR A 145 9.20 -5.38 -6.81
C THR A 145 9.14 -4.75 -8.20
N PHE A 146 8.38 -3.68 -8.32
CA PHE A 146 8.33 -2.81 -9.49
C PHE A 146 8.37 -1.36 -9.02
N ASP A 147 9.28 -0.54 -9.55
CA ASP A 147 9.39 0.87 -9.21
C ASP A 147 9.77 1.70 -10.44
N LEU A 148 9.85 3.02 -10.29
CA LEU A 148 10.15 3.91 -11.41
C LEU A 148 11.51 3.63 -12.06
N ARG A 149 12.45 2.95 -11.39
CA ARG A 149 13.76 2.60 -11.97
C ARG A 149 13.61 1.55 -13.06
N ALA A 150 12.56 0.72 -13.02
CA ALA A 150 12.28 -0.31 -14.04
C ALA A 150 11.72 0.24 -15.36
N VAL A 151 11.38 1.54 -15.43
CA VAL A 151 10.80 2.16 -16.64
C VAL A 151 11.70 3.26 -17.20
N HIS A 152 11.51 3.57 -18.49
CA HIS A 152 12.19 4.65 -19.21
C HIS A 152 13.74 4.60 -19.19
N GLY A 153 14.34 3.41 -19.05
CA GLY A 153 15.78 3.19 -19.20
C GLY A 153 16.65 3.98 -18.22
N ASP A 154 17.74 4.57 -18.73
CA ASP A 154 18.76 5.26 -17.92
C ASP A 154 18.44 6.72 -17.59
N ALA A 155 17.22 7.19 -17.87
CA ALA A 155 16.81 8.56 -17.52
C ALA A 155 16.88 8.81 -16.00
N ASP A 156 17.15 10.06 -15.60
CA ASP A 156 17.11 10.43 -14.19
C ASP A 156 15.67 10.43 -13.61
N HIS A 157 15.56 10.43 -12.28
CA HIS A 157 14.27 10.34 -11.59
C HIS A 157 13.32 11.49 -11.96
N ASP A 158 13.83 12.71 -12.13
CA ASP A 158 13.02 13.88 -12.52
C ASP A 158 12.43 13.71 -13.92
N THR A 159 13.23 13.27 -14.88
CA THR A 159 12.80 13.01 -16.25
C THR A 159 11.76 11.90 -16.27
N LYS A 160 11.99 10.80 -15.53
CA LYS A 160 11.04 9.70 -15.42
C LYS A 160 9.72 10.13 -14.80
N ARG A 161 9.76 10.90 -13.70
CA ARG A 161 8.55 11.49 -13.08
C ARG A 161 7.76 12.32 -14.07
N ARG A 162 8.45 13.18 -14.82
CA ARG A 162 7.83 14.06 -15.81
C ARG A 162 7.17 13.25 -16.94
N LEU A 163 7.87 12.26 -17.51
CA LEU A 163 7.34 11.42 -18.59
C LEU A 163 6.08 10.65 -18.15
N VAL A 164 6.10 10.04 -16.96
CA VAL A 164 4.93 9.33 -16.42
C VAL A 164 3.78 10.29 -16.14
N THR A 165 4.07 11.48 -15.60
CA THR A 165 3.03 12.48 -15.32
C THR A 165 2.39 12.99 -16.60
N GLU A 166 3.19 13.35 -17.61
CA GLU A 166 2.71 13.84 -18.90
C GLU A 166 1.87 12.78 -19.65
N ALA A 167 2.24 11.50 -19.54
CA ALA A 167 1.56 10.42 -20.25
C ALA A 167 0.22 10.03 -19.61
N TYR A 168 0.12 10.03 -18.27
CA TYR A 168 -1.00 9.38 -17.59
C TYR A 168 -1.72 10.23 -16.53
N ALA A 169 -1.14 11.35 -16.07
CA ALA A 169 -1.76 12.11 -14.98
C ALA A 169 -2.95 12.94 -15.49
N PRO A 170 -4.11 12.93 -14.79
CA PRO A 170 -5.16 13.90 -15.06
C PRO A 170 -4.69 15.30 -14.68
N SER A 171 -5.28 16.32 -15.31
CA SER A 171 -4.98 17.70 -14.95
C SER A 171 -5.44 18.02 -13.52
N VAL A 172 -4.73 18.93 -12.85
CA VAL A 172 -5.12 19.41 -11.52
C VAL A 172 -6.50 20.05 -11.54
N ASP A 173 -6.89 20.71 -12.63
CA ASP A 173 -8.20 21.34 -12.74
C ASP A 173 -9.33 20.30 -12.88
N ASP A 174 -9.10 19.21 -13.60
CA ASP A 174 -10.04 18.08 -13.65
C ASP A 174 -10.18 17.43 -12.26
N LEU A 175 -9.07 17.26 -11.53
CA LEU A 175 -9.11 16.75 -10.17
C LEU A 175 -9.86 17.69 -9.22
N ARG A 176 -9.71 19.01 -9.37
CA ARG A 176 -10.47 19.99 -8.59
C ARG A 176 -11.95 19.92 -8.88
N ALA A 177 -12.34 19.76 -10.14
CA ALA A 177 -13.74 19.56 -10.52
C ALA A 177 -14.27 18.25 -9.90
N LEU A 178 -13.53 17.16 -10.03
CA LEU A 178 -13.93 15.84 -9.54
C LEU A 178 -14.05 15.79 -8.01
N VAL A 179 -13.12 16.41 -7.27
CA VAL A 179 -13.20 16.51 -5.79
C VAL A 179 -14.49 17.20 -5.31
N ARG A 180 -15.13 18.05 -6.13
CA ARG A 180 -16.39 18.72 -5.78
C ARG A 180 -17.61 17.84 -6.04
N THR A 181 -17.52 16.86 -6.92
CA THR A 181 -18.67 16.08 -7.41
C THR A 181 -18.61 14.61 -7.00
N ASP A 182 -17.44 14.09 -6.63
CA ASP A 182 -17.21 12.69 -6.26
C ASP A 182 -16.71 12.58 -4.81
N GLU A 183 -17.53 11.98 -3.93
CA GLU A 183 -17.24 11.90 -2.50
C GLU A 183 -16.07 10.95 -2.18
N GLU A 184 -15.80 9.95 -3.04
CA GLU A 184 -14.63 9.08 -2.87
C GLU A 184 -13.33 9.86 -3.12
N THR A 185 -13.25 10.57 -4.25
CA THR A 185 -12.11 11.43 -4.58
C THR A 185 -11.96 12.54 -3.52
N ALA A 186 -13.07 13.12 -3.03
CA ALA A 186 -13.03 14.10 -1.95
C ALA A 186 -12.44 13.53 -0.65
N ARG A 187 -12.80 12.29 -0.29
CA ARG A 187 -12.27 11.59 0.89
C ARG A 187 -10.77 11.31 0.74
N LEU A 188 -10.35 10.84 -0.43
CA LEU A 188 -8.94 10.63 -0.75
C LEU A 188 -8.14 11.93 -0.62
N TYR A 189 -8.66 13.02 -1.19
CA TYR A 189 -8.05 14.36 -1.08
C TYR A 189 -7.92 14.84 0.36
N ARG A 190 -8.97 14.68 1.19
CA ARG A 190 -8.90 15.01 2.63
C ARG A 190 -7.84 14.15 3.34
N GLY A 191 -7.79 12.85 3.04
CA GLY A 191 -6.81 11.92 3.60
C GLY A 191 -5.37 12.31 3.26
N ILE A 192 -5.07 12.52 1.97
CA ILE A 192 -3.74 12.94 1.49
C ILE A 192 -3.34 14.29 2.06
N THR A 193 -4.25 15.26 2.08
CA THR A 193 -3.96 16.59 2.67
C THR A 193 -3.56 16.46 4.14
N ARG A 194 -4.26 15.61 4.91
CA ARG A 194 -3.91 15.33 6.31
C ARG A 194 -2.54 14.68 6.43
N PHE A 195 -2.23 13.70 5.58
CA PHE A 195 -0.93 13.03 5.60
C PHE A 195 0.22 13.99 5.32
N LEU A 196 0.14 14.77 4.24
CA LEU A 196 1.16 15.76 3.90
C LEU A 196 1.37 16.77 5.03
N PHE A 197 0.30 17.14 5.71
CA PHE A 197 0.36 18.04 6.85
C PHE A 197 1.08 17.40 8.05
N GLU A 198 0.75 16.16 8.40
CA GLU A 198 1.36 15.42 9.51
C GLU A 198 2.83 15.01 9.22
N ASP A 199 3.19 14.84 7.96
CA ASP A 199 4.56 14.51 7.53
C ASP A 199 5.48 15.73 7.47
N THR A 200 4.94 16.95 7.55
CA THR A 200 5.77 18.15 7.54
C THR A 200 6.10 18.57 8.97
N ALA A 201 7.34 18.34 9.42
CA ALA A 201 7.80 18.72 10.76
C ALA A 201 8.28 20.19 10.83
N ASP A 202 9.15 20.60 9.91
CA ASP A 202 9.90 21.87 9.99
C ASP A 202 9.45 22.91 8.96
N PHE A 203 8.16 23.24 8.92
CA PHE A 203 7.65 24.25 7.99
C PHE A 203 7.97 25.68 8.49
N PRO A 204 8.68 26.53 7.71
CA PRO A 204 9.12 27.85 8.17
C PRO A 204 7.98 28.89 8.27
N GLY A 205 6.79 28.60 7.73
CA GLY A 205 5.64 29.50 7.73
C GLY A 205 4.57 29.18 8.77
N SER A 206 3.45 29.90 8.71
CA SER A 206 2.32 29.65 9.60
C SER A 206 1.63 28.32 9.33
N ARG A 207 0.95 27.78 10.34
CA ARG A 207 0.10 26.57 10.21
C ARG A 207 -0.90 26.68 9.05
N SER A 208 -1.48 27.86 8.86
CA SER A 208 -2.41 28.12 7.75
C SER A 208 -1.73 28.15 6.39
N ALA A 209 -0.48 28.62 6.30
CA ALA A 209 0.32 28.54 5.08
C ALA A 209 0.67 27.09 4.75
N LEU A 210 1.09 26.29 5.74
CA LEU A 210 1.31 24.85 5.57
C LEU A 210 0.05 24.14 5.09
N GLN A 211 -1.11 24.45 5.68
CA GLN A 211 -2.38 23.85 5.28
C GLN A 211 -2.74 24.15 3.82
N ARG A 212 -2.44 25.37 3.32
CA ARG A 212 -2.66 25.73 1.91
C ARG A 212 -1.68 25.03 0.98
N ASP A 213 -0.41 24.96 1.37
CA ASP A 213 0.63 24.23 0.64
C ASP A 213 0.27 22.74 0.50
N CYS A 214 -0.06 22.08 1.60
CA CYS A 214 -0.48 20.67 1.61
C CYS A 214 -1.71 20.41 0.74
N ARG A 215 -2.68 21.34 0.72
CA ARG A 215 -3.86 21.23 -0.17
C ARG A 215 -3.49 21.32 -1.63
N SER A 216 -2.54 22.18 -1.99
CA SER A 216 -2.03 22.28 -3.36
C SER A 216 -1.32 20.99 -3.76
N ARG A 217 -0.35 20.54 -2.94
CA ARG A 217 0.41 19.31 -3.17
C ARG A 217 -0.45 18.05 -3.18
N ALA A 218 -1.56 18.02 -2.43
CA ALA A 218 -2.47 16.88 -2.44
C ALA A 218 -3.06 16.59 -3.82
N TYR A 219 -3.29 17.60 -4.65
CA TYR A 219 -3.73 17.38 -6.04
C TYR A 219 -2.64 16.71 -6.88
N GLU A 220 -1.38 17.16 -6.74
CA GLU A 220 -0.23 16.54 -7.42
C GLU A 220 -0.05 15.08 -7.01
N VAL A 221 -0.15 14.77 -5.70
CA VAL A 221 -0.09 13.38 -5.21
C VAL A 221 -1.20 12.53 -5.83
N ILE A 222 -2.44 13.03 -5.90
CA ILE A 222 -3.55 12.29 -6.52
C ILE A 222 -3.31 12.08 -8.01
N ALA A 223 -2.88 13.11 -8.73
CA ALA A 223 -2.61 13.06 -10.16
C ALA A 223 -1.56 11.99 -10.47
N ARG A 224 -0.44 12.03 -9.73
CA ARG A 224 0.66 11.10 -9.87
C ARG A 224 0.34 9.69 -9.39
N SER A 225 -0.50 9.54 -8.36
CA SER A 225 -1.01 8.23 -7.91
C SER A 225 -1.88 7.57 -8.98
N ARG A 226 -2.70 8.36 -9.70
CA ARG A 226 -3.46 7.86 -10.86
C ARG A 226 -2.52 7.49 -12.01
N ALA A 227 -1.57 8.36 -12.35
CA ALA A 227 -0.57 8.09 -13.37
C ALA A 227 0.22 6.79 -13.12
N TRP A 228 0.68 6.61 -11.89
CA TRP A 228 1.36 5.37 -11.47
C TRP A 228 0.43 4.15 -11.61
N GLY A 229 -0.84 4.31 -11.25
CA GLY A 229 -1.85 3.28 -11.42
C GLY A 229 -2.04 2.83 -12.87
N GLU A 230 -2.06 3.75 -13.82
CA GLU A 230 -2.18 3.45 -15.26
C GLU A 230 -0.90 2.79 -15.79
N LEU A 231 0.28 3.28 -15.40
CA LEU A 231 1.55 2.69 -15.80
C LEU A 231 1.71 1.25 -15.28
N ILE A 232 1.27 0.98 -14.04
CA ILE A 232 1.20 -0.38 -13.50
C ILE A 232 0.27 -1.24 -14.36
N ALA A 233 -0.91 -0.74 -14.72
CA ALA A 233 -1.87 -1.49 -15.53
C ALA A 233 -1.34 -1.79 -16.94
N GLU A 234 -0.49 -0.94 -17.50
CA GLU A 234 0.20 -1.21 -18.77
C GLU A 234 1.21 -2.36 -18.64
N HIS A 235 1.95 -2.43 -17.54
CA HIS A 235 2.93 -3.49 -17.29
C HIS A 235 2.29 -4.81 -16.79
N PHE A 236 1.14 -4.70 -16.12
CA PHE A 236 0.40 -5.82 -15.53
C PHE A 236 -1.08 -5.75 -15.94
N PRO A 237 -1.39 -6.01 -17.23
CA PRO A 237 -2.75 -5.85 -17.77
C PRO A 237 -3.76 -6.85 -17.19
N ARG A 238 -3.29 -8.01 -16.73
CA ARG A 238 -4.03 -8.94 -15.87
C ARG A 238 -3.47 -8.79 -14.46
N GLN A 239 -4.27 -8.27 -13.54
CA GLN A 239 -3.88 -8.09 -12.15
C GLN A 239 -5.09 -8.08 -11.22
N VAL A 240 -4.88 -8.54 -9.99
CA VAL A 240 -5.75 -8.21 -8.85
C VAL A 240 -5.21 -6.95 -8.20
N ARG A 241 -5.96 -5.85 -8.28
CA ARG A 241 -5.44 -4.53 -7.87
C ARG A 241 -5.64 -4.29 -6.38
N LEU A 242 -4.58 -4.51 -5.60
CA LEU A 242 -4.58 -4.18 -4.18
C LEU A 242 -4.37 -2.67 -3.95
N SER A 243 -4.69 -2.23 -2.74
CA SER A 243 -4.50 -0.85 -2.31
C SER A 243 -4.16 -0.79 -0.81
N ILE A 244 -3.21 0.05 -0.43
CA ILE A 244 -2.97 0.37 0.98
C ILE A 244 -3.92 1.42 1.53
N HIS A 245 -4.79 2.01 0.71
CA HIS A 245 -5.83 2.93 1.17
C HIS A 245 -7.12 2.15 1.43
N PRO A 246 -7.96 2.60 2.39
CA PRO A 246 -9.28 2.02 2.57
C PRO A 246 -10.09 2.03 1.28
N GLN A 247 -10.72 0.90 0.95
CA GLN A 247 -11.64 0.76 -0.17
C GLN A 247 -13.01 0.32 0.36
N PRO A 248 -14.13 0.83 -0.16
CA PRO A 248 -15.44 0.26 0.16
C PRO A 248 -15.58 -1.14 -0.46
N ALA A 249 -16.49 -1.95 0.08
CA ALA A 249 -16.91 -3.16 -0.62
C ALA A 249 -17.47 -2.79 -2.01
N GLY A 250 -17.20 -3.62 -3.01
CA GLY A 250 -17.58 -3.38 -4.40
C GLY A 250 -16.65 -2.45 -5.19
N ALA A 251 -15.63 -1.87 -4.57
CA ALA A 251 -14.61 -1.12 -5.31
C ALA A 251 -13.80 -2.02 -6.24
N GLU A 252 -13.31 -1.45 -7.35
CA GLU A 252 -12.42 -2.17 -8.29
C GLU A 252 -11.04 -2.45 -7.69
N LYS A 253 -10.64 -1.69 -6.65
CA LYS A 253 -9.41 -1.93 -5.89
C LYS A 253 -9.76 -2.62 -4.57
N PHE A 254 -8.95 -3.60 -4.18
CA PHE A 254 -9.09 -4.26 -2.88
C PHE A 254 -8.17 -3.59 -1.85
N GLY A 255 -8.76 -2.91 -0.86
CA GLY A 255 -7.99 -2.37 0.26
C GLY A 255 -7.43 -3.51 1.11
N ILE A 256 -6.11 -3.60 1.29
CA ILE A 256 -5.45 -4.64 2.09
C ILE A 256 -4.83 -4.04 3.36
N ARG A 257 -5.15 -4.63 4.52
CA ARG A 257 -4.52 -4.33 5.81
C ARG A 257 -3.26 -5.18 5.92
N LEU A 258 -2.13 -4.53 6.21
CA LEU A 258 -0.83 -5.20 6.32
C LEU A 258 -0.58 -5.75 7.72
N LEU A 259 -0.92 -4.96 8.75
CA LEU A 259 -0.76 -5.28 10.16
C LEU A 259 -1.92 -4.70 10.95
N GLU A 260 -2.10 -5.18 12.18
CA GLU A 260 -3.13 -4.67 13.08
C GLU A 260 -2.88 -3.19 13.41
N THR A 261 -3.93 -2.38 13.35
CA THR A 261 -3.85 -0.94 13.63
C THR A 261 -5.23 -0.39 14.00
N GLY A 262 -5.24 0.60 14.90
CA GLY A 262 -6.45 1.34 15.26
C GLY A 262 -6.86 2.40 14.24
N ASP A 263 -5.98 2.74 13.28
CA ASP A 263 -6.26 3.70 12.23
C ASP A 263 -6.19 3.02 10.85
N ALA A 264 -7.34 2.95 10.17
CA ALA A 264 -7.46 2.40 8.83
C ALA A 264 -6.59 3.13 7.79
N TRP A 265 -5.92 4.23 8.13
CA TRP A 265 -4.97 4.96 7.27
C TRP A 265 -3.49 4.72 7.64
N ALA A 266 -3.19 4.05 8.75
CA ALA A 266 -1.82 3.76 9.17
C ALA A 266 -1.10 2.78 8.25
N THR A 267 0.15 3.08 7.90
CA THR A 267 1.02 2.21 7.11
C THR A 267 2.40 2.14 7.77
N PRO A 268 3.17 1.06 7.56
CA PRO A 268 4.47 0.86 8.22
C PRO A 268 5.44 2.03 8.04
N TRP A 269 5.39 2.69 6.89
CA TRP A 269 6.25 3.82 6.58
C TRP A 269 5.81 5.17 7.19
N HIS A 270 4.64 5.23 7.85
CA HIS A 270 4.16 6.42 8.57
C HIS A 270 3.98 6.17 10.07
N THR A 271 4.40 5.01 10.57
CA THR A 271 4.20 4.56 11.95
C THR A 271 5.42 3.79 12.45
N VAL A 272 5.35 3.33 13.70
CA VAL A 272 6.30 2.37 14.26
C VAL A 272 5.56 1.12 14.69
N LEU A 273 6.28 0.00 14.74
CA LEU A 273 5.74 -1.22 15.32
C LEU A 273 5.82 -1.20 16.85
N LEU A 274 4.72 -1.55 17.51
CA LEU A 274 4.65 -1.90 18.92
C LEU A 274 4.27 -3.37 19.06
N LEU A 275 5.13 -4.16 19.70
CA LEU A 275 4.90 -5.57 20.01
C LEU A 275 4.48 -5.71 21.48
N GLN A 276 3.29 -6.26 21.71
CA GLN A 276 2.75 -6.54 23.04
C GLN A 276 2.40 -8.03 23.15
N GLY A 277 3.26 -8.79 23.81
CA GLY A 277 3.21 -10.26 23.77
C GLY A 277 3.38 -10.77 22.33
N SER A 278 2.38 -11.48 21.80
CA SER A 278 2.36 -11.96 20.41
C SER A 278 1.68 -11.01 19.42
N VAL A 279 1.16 -9.87 19.89
CA VAL A 279 0.37 -8.95 19.08
C VAL A 279 1.25 -7.81 18.57
N ALA A 280 1.45 -7.77 17.26
CA ALA A 280 2.20 -6.73 16.56
C ALA A 280 1.22 -5.68 16.01
N ARG A 281 1.39 -4.40 16.39
CA ARG A 281 0.51 -3.30 15.97
C ARG A 281 1.30 -2.14 15.38
N LEU A 282 0.73 -1.49 14.38
CA LEU A 282 1.21 -0.19 13.88
C LEU A 282 0.55 0.93 14.68
N VAL A 283 1.37 1.74 15.34
CA VAL A 283 0.95 2.83 16.21
C VAL A 283 1.77 4.10 15.95
N ARG A 284 1.30 5.24 16.46
CA ARG A 284 2.11 6.46 16.44
C ARG A 284 3.34 6.27 17.31
N ARG A 285 4.47 6.83 16.90
CA ARG A 285 5.73 6.72 17.66
C ARG A 285 5.61 7.24 19.10
N GLU A 286 4.98 8.40 19.28
CA GLU A 286 4.70 8.97 20.62
C GLU A 286 3.95 7.99 21.53
N GLU A 287 2.98 7.26 20.97
CA GLU A 287 2.24 6.25 21.73
C GLU A 287 3.15 5.09 22.14
N ALA A 288 3.96 4.58 21.20
CA ALA A 288 4.89 3.50 21.45
C ALA A 288 5.98 3.87 22.49
N GLU A 289 6.48 5.12 22.45
CA GLU A 289 7.46 5.64 23.42
C GLU A 289 6.90 5.73 24.83
N ARG A 290 5.58 6.00 24.97
CA ARG A 290 4.91 6.09 26.27
C ARG A 290 4.70 4.73 26.93
N VAL A 291 4.44 3.68 26.14
CA VAL A 291 4.00 2.37 26.66
C VAL A 291 5.00 1.25 26.44
N GLY A 292 6.06 1.48 25.68
CA GLY A 292 7.03 0.47 25.29
C GLY A 292 8.47 0.96 25.38
N ARG A 293 9.38 0.00 25.27
CA ARG A 293 10.83 0.21 25.22
C ARG A 293 11.34 0.00 23.80
N LEU A 294 12.18 0.91 23.33
CA LEU A 294 12.84 0.79 22.04
C LEU A 294 13.79 -0.43 22.01
N VAL A 295 13.63 -1.25 20.98
CA VAL A 295 14.50 -2.37 20.65
C VAL A 295 15.46 -1.95 19.55
N MET A 296 16.74 -2.29 19.74
CA MET A 296 17.78 -2.13 18.74
C MET A 296 18.06 -3.49 18.08
N ARG A 297 18.21 -3.52 16.77
CA ARG A 297 18.72 -4.68 16.01
C ARG A 297 19.85 -4.20 15.11
N ASP A 298 20.98 -4.91 15.14
CA ASP A 298 22.17 -4.58 14.36
C ASP A 298 22.61 -3.11 14.50
N GLY A 299 22.52 -2.59 15.73
CA GLY A 299 22.87 -1.21 16.06
C GLY A 299 21.86 -0.14 15.60
N ARG A 300 20.70 -0.54 15.06
CA ARG A 300 19.66 0.38 14.57
C ARG A 300 18.35 0.25 15.35
N PRO A 301 17.58 1.35 15.55
CA PRO A 301 16.23 1.29 16.07
C PRO A 301 15.35 0.37 15.20
N SER A 302 14.61 -0.55 15.82
CA SER A 302 13.82 -1.56 15.10
C SER A 302 12.32 -1.47 15.37
N HIS A 303 11.91 -1.45 16.64
CA HIS A 303 10.50 -1.39 17.07
C HIS A 303 10.43 -1.13 18.58
N PHE A 304 9.22 -0.99 19.10
CA PHE A 304 8.97 -0.94 20.54
C PHE A 304 8.39 -2.26 21.04
N VAL A 305 8.73 -2.64 22.27
CA VAL A 305 8.12 -3.76 23.01
C VAL A 305 7.51 -3.22 24.29
N GLY A 306 6.24 -3.56 24.56
CA GLY A 306 5.50 -3.13 25.75
C GLY A 306 4.80 -4.26 26.47
#